data_AF-A0A0F9M4S9-F1
#
_entry.id   AF-A0A0F9M4S9-F1
#
_cell.length_a   1.000
_cell.length_b   1.000
_cell.length_c   1.000
_cell.angle_alpha   90.00
_cell.angle_beta   90.00
_cell.angle_gamma   90.00
#
_symmetry.space_group_name_H-M   'P 1'
#
loop_
_entity.id
_entity.type
_entity.pdbx_description
1 polymer ?
#
loop_
_entity_poly.entity_id
_entity_poly.type
_entity_poly.pdbx_seq_one_letter_code
_entity_poly.pdbx_strand_id
1 'polypeptide(L)'
;MEGILESNDFFAGGLMLGIMGMGLAALRYAPFLIWRIVLRVWSVTVEIREFDLSRSIKWWLAESEYGQNCRWLSGGTVWRNDGLYPVLSPGYGQHIFKFNGTRIWLQNVLEDQGVAGKKEVMNIRILGRDTKPIKNLMSDVI
;
A
#
# COMPACT_ATOMS: atom_id res chain seq x y z
N MET A 1 45.76 -4.05 -23.88
CA MET A 1 44.30 -4.28 -24.00
C MET A 1 43.68 -3.54 -25.19
N GLU A 2 44.45 -2.86 -26.04
CA GLU A 2 43.90 -2.12 -27.19
C GLU A 2 43.63 -3.00 -28.44
N GLY A 3 44.28 -4.17 -28.57
CA GLY A 3 44.16 -4.99 -29.79
C GLY A 3 43.08 -6.08 -29.81
N ILE A 4 42.32 -6.31 -28.74
CA ILE A 4 41.28 -7.38 -28.69
C ILE A 4 39.88 -6.84 -29.01
N LEU A 5 39.64 -5.55 -28.76
CA LEU A 5 38.34 -4.90 -28.96
C LEU A 5 38.15 -4.39 -30.40
N GLU A 6 39.23 -3.95 -31.06
CA GLU A 6 39.16 -3.36 -32.41
C GLU A 6 39.23 -4.38 -33.55
N SER A 7 39.71 -5.60 -33.29
CA SER A 7 39.95 -6.60 -34.36
C SER A 7 38.87 -7.68 -34.47
N ASN A 8 37.80 -7.61 -33.67
CA ASN A 8 36.74 -8.63 -33.64
C ASN A 8 35.36 -7.98 -33.54
N ASP A 9 34.76 -7.68 -34.69
CA ASP A 9 33.45 -7.03 -34.84
C ASP A 9 32.33 -7.77 -34.08
N PHE A 10 32.43 -9.09 -33.95
CA PHE A 10 31.45 -9.90 -33.22
C PHE A 10 31.53 -9.65 -31.71
N PHE A 11 32.75 -9.53 -31.17
CA PHE A 11 32.97 -9.22 -29.76
C PHE A 11 32.57 -7.78 -29.42
N ALA A 12 32.89 -6.82 -30.29
CA ALA A 12 32.48 -5.42 -30.15
C ALA A 12 30.94 -5.29 -30.17
N GLY A 13 30.25 -5.99 -31.08
CA GLY A 13 28.79 -6.02 -31.15
C GLY A 13 28.15 -6.64 -29.91
N GLY A 14 28.68 -7.77 -29.42
CA GLY A 14 28.21 -8.41 -28.18
C GLY A 14 28.39 -7.53 -26.94
N LEU A 15 29.52 -6.83 -26.84
CA LEU A 15 29.81 -5.91 -25.73
C LEU A 15 28.89 -4.69 -25.76
N MET A 16 28.63 -4.12 -26.94
CA MET A 16 27.68 -3.01 -27.10
C MET A 16 26.26 -3.41 -26.68
N LEU A 17 25.79 -4.59 -27.10
CA LEU A 17 24.49 -5.13 -26.68
C LEU A 17 24.45 -5.37 -25.16
N GLY A 18 25.54 -5.84 -24.57
CA GLY A 18 25.67 -6.02 -23.12
C GLY A 18 25.51 -4.70 -22.35
N ILE A 19 26.22 -3.65 -22.77
CA ILE A 19 26.09 -2.31 -22.18
C ILE A 19 24.67 -1.77 -22.32
N MET A 20 24.08 -1.92 -23.50
CA MET A 20 22.71 -1.47 -23.78
C MET A 20 21.69 -2.23 -22.93
N GLY A 21 21.86 -3.54 -22.78
CA GLY A 21 21.04 -4.40 -21.92
C GLY A 21 21.13 -3.99 -20.45
N MET A 22 22.34 -3.70 -19.95
CA MET A 22 22.53 -3.18 -18.60
C MET A 22 21.86 -1.81 -18.41
N GLY A 23 21.99 -0.91 -19.38
CA GLY A 23 21.34 0.40 -19.38
C GLY A 23 19.82 0.31 -19.34
N LEU A 24 19.24 -0.55 -20.17
CA LEU A 24 17.79 -0.81 -20.20
C LEU A 24 17.29 -1.48 -18.91
N ALA A 25 18.06 -2.42 -18.38
CA ALA A 25 17.75 -3.06 -17.10
C ALA A 25 17.73 -2.04 -15.96
N ALA A 26 18.69 -1.11 -15.93
CA ALA A 26 18.71 -0.03 -14.94
C ALA A 26 17.53 0.95 -15.13
N LEU A 27 17.24 1.35 -16.38
CA LEU A 27 16.13 2.25 -16.69
C LEU A 27 14.77 1.65 -16.32
N ARG A 28 14.60 0.33 -16.36
CA ARG A 28 13.36 -0.35 -15.95
C ARG A 28 12.96 -0.02 -14.50
N TYR A 29 13.92 0.25 -13.62
CA TYR A 29 13.65 0.59 -12.22
C TYR A 29 13.37 2.08 -11.99
N ALA A 30 13.74 2.95 -12.92
CA ALA A 30 13.61 4.39 -12.76
C ALA A 30 12.15 4.86 -12.54
N PRO A 31 11.14 4.39 -13.31
CA PRO A 31 9.75 4.79 -13.08
C PRO A 31 9.24 4.43 -11.69
N PHE A 32 9.62 3.24 -11.18
CA PHE A 32 9.24 2.79 -9.85
C PHE A 32 9.86 3.67 -8.75
N LEU A 33 11.14 4.03 -8.89
CA LEU A 33 11.82 4.92 -7.96
C LEU A 33 11.19 6.31 -7.95
N ILE A 34 10.94 6.87 -9.13
CA ILE A 34 10.29 8.19 -9.28
C ILE A 34 8.90 8.16 -8.64
N TRP A 35 8.10 7.14 -8.92
CA TRP A 35 6.77 6.99 -8.34
C TRP A 35 6.81 6.93 -6.80
N ARG A 36 7.77 6.20 -6.23
CA ARG A 36 7.95 6.16 -4.77
C ARG A 36 8.33 7.51 -4.18
N ILE A 37 9.18 8.28 -4.85
CA ILE A 37 9.56 9.63 -4.40
C ILE A 37 8.35 10.56 -4.46
N VAL A 38 7.60 10.54 -5.56
CA VAL A 38 6.37 11.34 -5.71
C VAL A 38 5.40 11.02 -4.59
N LEU A 39 5.08 9.74 -4.37
CA LEU A 39 4.22 9.34 -3.26
C LEU A 39 4.77 9.80 -1.92
N ARG A 40 6.07 9.68 -1.66
CA ARG A 40 6.65 10.08 -0.37
C ARG A 40 6.57 11.59 -0.12
N VAL A 41 6.73 12.41 -1.15
CA VAL A 41 6.78 13.88 -1.03
C VAL A 41 5.40 14.52 -1.13
N TRP A 42 4.46 13.85 -1.81
CA TRP A 42 3.12 14.38 -2.16
C TRP A 42 1.99 13.59 -1.50
N SER A 43 2.27 12.75 -0.52
CA SER A 43 1.24 12.07 0.26
C SER A 43 1.52 12.16 1.75
N VAL A 44 0.45 12.14 2.53
CA VAL A 44 0.50 11.88 3.97
C VAL A 44 0.12 10.42 4.17
N THR A 45 0.93 9.69 4.93
CA THR A 45 0.63 8.31 5.36
C THR A 45 0.61 8.25 6.88
N VAL A 46 -0.43 7.65 7.45
CA VAL A 46 -0.52 7.29 8.86
C VAL A 46 -0.47 5.78 8.96
N GLU A 47 0.36 5.31 9.88
CA GLU A 47 0.58 3.90 10.17
C GLU A 47 -0.07 3.55 11.51
N ILE A 48 -0.96 2.56 11.48
CA ILE A 48 -1.73 2.10 12.63
C ILE A 48 -1.28 0.67 12.91
N ARG A 49 -0.65 0.49 14.08
CA ARG A 49 -0.21 -0.81 14.61
C ARG A 49 -1.05 -1.25 15.83
N GLU A 50 -2.02 -0.44 16.22
CA GLU A 50 -2.89 -0.69 17.37
C GLU A 50 -4.11 -1.47 16.89
N PHE A 51 -4.41 -2.58 17.56
CA PHE A 51 -5.39 -3.57 17.09
C PHE A 51 -6.81 -3.03 17.21
N ASP A 52 -7.16 -2.39 18.32
CA ASP A 52 -8.51 -1.91 18.58
C ASP A 52 -8.91 -0.82 17.57
N LEU A 53 -8.01 0.14 17.29
CA LEU A 53 -8.22 1.18 16.28
C LEU A 53 -8.33 0.58 14.88
N SER A 54 -7.45 -0.35 14.51
CA SER A 54 -7.55 -1.02 13.21
C SER A 54 -8.87 -1.78 13.04
N ARG A 55 -9.37 -2.41 14.11
CA ARG A 55 -10.66 -3.08 14.16
C ARG A 55 -11.83 -2.10 14.05
N SER A 56 -11.80 -0.98 14.79
CA SER A 56 -12.82 0.06 14.70
C SER A 56 -12.91 0.65 13.29
N ILE A 57 -11.78 0.92 12.63
CA ILE A 57 -11.75 1.40 11.25
C ILE A 57 -12.38 0.39 10.29
N LYS A 58 -12.07 -0.91 10.45
CA LYS A 58 -12.68 -1.98 9.63
C LYS A 58 -14.20 -2.04 9.79
N TRP A 59 -14.69 -1.90 11.02
CA TRP A 59 -16.13 -1.90 11.31
C TRP A 59 -16.82 -0.66 10.78
N TRP A 60 -16.25 0.52 10.99
CA TRP A 60 -16.73 1.76 10.39
C TRP A 60 -16.77 1.67 8.85
N LEU A 61 -15.73 1.11 8.23
CA LEU A 61 -15.70 0.88 6.79
C LEU A 61 -16.74 -0.16 6.34
N ALA A 62 -17.01 -1.19 7.13
CA ALA A 62 -18.02 -2.20 6.82
C ALA A 62 -19.43 -1.59 6.71
N GLU A 63 -19.72 -0.57 7.52
CA GLU A 63 -21.01 0.14 7.52
C GLU A 63 -21.10 1.22 6.43
N SER A 64 -19.96 1.69 5.94
CA SER A 64 -19.89 2.69 4.88
C SER A 64 -20.39 2.17 3.51
N GLU A 65 -20.74 3.10 2.61
CA GLU A 65 -21.06 2.78 1.20
C GLU A 65 -19.96 1.97 0.51
N TYR A 66 -18.69 2.22 0.88
CA TYR A 66 -17.57 1.45 0.39
C TYR A 66 -17.62 -0.02 0.84
N GLY A 67 -17.95 -0.28 2.12
CA GLY A 67 -18.04 -1.62 2.67
C GLY A 67 -19.08 -2.48 1.97
N GLN A 68 -20.24 -1.89 1.66
CA GLN A 68 -21.32 -2.57 0.94
C GLN A 68 -20.93 -3.02 -0.48
N ASN A 69 -19.97 -2.32 -1.10
CA ASN A 69 -19.47 -2.61 -2.44
C ASN A 69 -18.06 -3.20 -2.45
N CYS A 70 -17.52 -3.55 -1.27
CA CYS A 70 -16.16 -4.05 -1.15
C CYS A 70 -16.07 -5.48 -1.70
N ARG A 71 -15.10 -5.72 -2.57
CA ARG A 71 -14.88 -7.04 -3.21
C ARG A 71 -14.00 -7.96 -2.39
N TRP A 72 -13.19 -7.41 -1.49
CA TRP A 72 -12.17 -8.13 -0.72
C TRP A 72 -12.55 -8.07 0.74
N LEU A 73 -13.24 -9.11 1.19
CA LEU A 73 -13.89 -9.15 2.49
C LEU A 73 -13.16 -10.09 3.44
N SER A 74 -13.22 -9.76 4.73
CA SER A 74 -12.84 -10.61 5.85
C SER A 74 -14.04 -10.73 6.77
N GLY A 75 -14.41 -11.97 7.07
CA GLY A 75 -15.43 -12.30 8.04
C GLY A 75 -14.88 -12.21 9.46
N GLY A 76 -15.64 -11.60 10.35
CA GLY A 76 -15.38 -11.57 11.78
C GLY A 76 -16.69 -11.51 12.54
N THR A 77 -16.57 -11.31 13.84
CA THR A 77 -17.73 -11.17 14.72
C THR A 77 -17.60 -9.91 15.57
N VAL A 78 -18.74 -9.26 15.81
CA VAL A 78 -18.85 -8.10 16.70
C VAL A 78 -19.89 -8.40 17.78
N TRP A 79 -19.59 -8.00 19.02
CA TRP A 79 -20.57 -8.06 20.10
C TRP A 79 -21.46 -6.81 20.03
N ARG A 80 -22.77 -6.99 19.91
CA ARG A 80 -23.76 -5.89 19.95
C ARG A 80 -24.89 -6.28 20.86
N ASN A 81 -25.23 -5.40 21.81
CA ASN A 81 -26.37 -5.37 22.74
C ASN A 81 -26.83 -6.71 23.37
N ASP A 82 -27.09 -7.75 22.59
CA ASP A 82 -27.64 -9.04 23.01
C ASP A 82 -26.94 -10.27 22.39
N GLY A 83 -25.82 -10.11 21.66
CA GLY A 83 -25.11 -11.26 21.12
C GLY A 83 -23.95 -10.99 20.16
N LEU A 84 -23.44 -12.09 19.61
CA LEU A 84 -22.34 -12.10 18.65
C LEU A 84 -22.90 -12.13 17.22
N TYR A 85 -22.62 -11.09 16.44
CA TYR A 85 -23.11 -10.95 15.07
C TYR A 85 -21.98 -11.12 14.05
N PRO A 86 -22.20 -11.86 12.96
CA PRO A 86 -21.23 -11.93 11.87
C PRO A 86 -21.17 -10.58 11.14
N VAL A 87 -19.96 -10.11 10.86
CA VAL A 87 -19.72 -8.87 10.10
C VAL A 87 -18.70 -9.17 9.00
N LEU A 88 -18.96 -8.62 7.81
CA LEU A 88 -18.02 -8.60 6.70
C LEU A 88 -17.36 -7.23 6.67
N SER A 89 -16.04 -7.21 6.80
CA SER A 89 -15.24 -5.98 6.78
C SER A 89 -14.18 -6.05 5.68
N PRO A 90 -13.56 -4.92 5.27
CA PRO A 90 -12.47 -4.98 4.31
C PRO A 90 -11.33 -5.89 4.80
N GLY A 91 -10.94 -6.85 3.96
CA GLY A 91 -9.89 -7.83 4.27
C GLY A 91 -8.47 -7.27 4.13
N TYR A 92 -7.47 -8.15 4.17
CA TYR A 92 -6.09 -7.76 3.87
C TYR A 92 -5.94 -7.36 2.40
N GLY A 93 -5.06 -6.40 2.12
CA GLY A 93 -4.81 -5.89 0.78
C GLY A 93 -4.98 -4.37 0.68
N GLN A 94 -5.17 -3.89 -0.54
CA GLN A 94 -5.29 -2.48 -0.85
C GLN A 94 -6.74 -2.11 -1.18
N HIS A 95 -7.19 -1.03 -0.56
CA HIS A 95 -8.54 -0.50 -0.61
C HIS A 95 -8.50 0.98 -0.95
N ILE A 96 -9.47 1.43 -1.74
CA ILE A 96 -9.60 2.84 -2.11
C ILE A 96 -11.05 3.24 -1.90
N PHE A 97 -11.26 4.29 -1.11
CA PHE A 97 -12.59 4.84 -0.83
C PHE A 97 -12.53 6.36 -0.78
N LYS A 98 -13.71 6.99 -0.71
CA LYS A 98 -13.84 8.45 -0.56
C LYS A 98 -14.38 8.76 0.84
N PHE A 99 -13.82 9.78 1.47
CA PHE A 99 -14.30 10.35 2.72
C PHE A 99 -14.23 11.87 2.63
N ASN A 100 -15.36 12.57 2.84
CA ASN A 100 -15.47 14.02 2.74
C ASN A 100 -14.80 14.60 1.47
N GLY A 101 -15.06 13.99 0.31
CA GLY A 101 -14.50 14.38 -0.99
C GLY A 101 -13.04 13.97 -1.23
N THR A 102 -12.34 13.46 -0.22
CA THR A 102 -10.94 13.03 -0.31
C THR A 102 -10.85 11.55 -0.64
N ARG A 103 -10.02 11.19 -1.64
CA ARG A 103 -9.69 9.78 -1.91
C ARG A 103 -8.65 9.29 -0.91
N ILE A 104 -8.96 8.18 -0.27
CA ILE A 104 -8.13 7.56 0.76
C ILE A 104 -7.70 6.18 0.26
N TRP A 105 -6.39 5.93 0.33
CA TRP A 105 -5.80 4.62 0.09
C TRP A 105 -5.55 3.97 1.44
N LEU A 106 -6.18 2.82 1.68
CA LEU A 106 -5.95 2.01 2.85
C LEU A 106 -5.25 0.73 2.41
N GLN A 107 -4.15 0.41 3.07
CA GLN A 107 -3.45 -0.85 2.87
C GLN A 107 -3.39 -1.58 4.20
N ASN A 108 -3.95 -2.78 4.23
CA ASN A 108 -3.93 -3.64 5.39
C ASN A 108 -3.04 -4.86 5.12
N VAL A 109 -2.03 -5.07 5.96
CA VAL A 109 -1.06 -6.15 5.80
C VAL A 109 -0.81 -6.87 7.12
N LEU A 110 -0.51 -8.16 7.03
CA LEU A 110 0.08 -8.92 8.13
C LEU A 110 1.59 -8.82 8.03
N GLU A 111 2.19 -8.07 8.95
CA GLU A 111 3.64 -7.98 9.08
C GLU A 111 4.13 -9.12 9.98
N ASP A 112 5.09 -9.91 9.48
CA ASP A 112 5.73 -10.97 10.27
C ASP A 112 6.77 -10.36 11.21
N GLN A 113 6.58 -10.53 12.52
CA GLN A 113 7.49 -10.06 13.56
C GLN A 113 8.39 -11.21 14.06
N GLY A 114 8.51 -12.30 13.31
CA GLY A 114 9.30 -13.46 13.68
C GLY A 114 8.69 -14.19 14.88
N VAL A 115 9.41 -14.23 16.00
CA VAL A 115 8.99 -14.96 17.21
C VAL A 115 7.71 -14.38 17.83
N ALA A 116 7.48 -13.08 17.67
CA ALA A 116 6.27 -12.41 18.18
C ALA A 116 5.01 -12.68 17.32
N GLY A 117 5.15 -13.43 16.23
CA GLY A 117 4.05 -13.79 15.34
C GLY A 117 3.70 -12.70 14.33
N LYS A 118 2.52 -12.82 13.71
CA LYS A 118 2.04 -11.87 12.71
C LYS A 118 1.25 -10.75 13.38
N LYS A 119 1.59 -9.51 13.04
CA LYS A 119 0.88 -8.32 13.51
C LYS A 119 0.19 -7.64 12.35
N GLU A 120 -1.07 -7.25 12.58
CA GLU A 120 -1.78 -6.41 11.63
C GLU A 120 -1.22 -4.99 11.62
N VAL A 121 -0.94 -4.47 10.42
CA VAL A 121 -0.52 -3.09 10.20
C VAL A 121 -1.39 -2.48 9.12
N MET A 122 -2.05 -1.38 9.47
CA MET A 122 -2.90 -0.62 8.57
C MET A 122 -2.24 0.71 8.21
N ASN A 123 -2.09 0.96 6.92
CA ASN A 123 -1.54 2.19 6.38
C ASN A 123 -2.66 2.97 5.69
N ILE A 124 -2.92 4.18 6.16
CA ILE A 124 -3.89 5.09 5.54
C ILE A 124 -3.12 6.22 4.88
N ARG A 125 -3.35 6.41 3.58
CA ARG A 125 -2.67 7.41 2.76
C ARG A 125 -3.66 8.30 2.05
N ILE A 126 -3.32 9.58 1.95
CA ILE A 126 -4.00 10.57 1.13
C ILE A 126 -2.99 11.32 0.27
N LEU A 127 -3.40 11.78 -0.90
CA LEU A 127 -2.59 12.72 -1.68
C LEU A 127 -2.70 14.12 -1.08
N GLY A 128 -1.61 14.88 -1.15
CA GLY A 128 -1.46 16.19 -0.55
C GLY A 128 -0.62 16.18 0.73
N ARG A 129 -0.61 17.31 1.41
CA ARG A 129 0.14 17.54 2.66
C ARG A 129 -0.75 17.85 3.86
N ASP A 130 -2.05 18.08 3.62
CA ASP A 130 -2.98 18.39 4.69
C ASP A 130 -3.34 17.14 5.47
N THR A 131 -3.11 17.15 6.78
CA THR A 131 -3.43 16.02 7.67
C THR A 131 -4.87 16.06 8.15
N LYS A 132 -5.60 17.17 7.94
CA LYS A 132 -7.00 17.32 8.39
C LYS A 132 -7.93 16.19 7.92
N PRO A 133 -7.89 15.71 6.66
CA PRO A 133 -8.78 14.63 6.25
C PRO A 133 -8.55 13.34 7.03
N ILE A 134 -7.29 13.01 7.34
CA ILE A 134 -6.97 11.84 8.17
C ILE A 134 -7.44 12.05 9.60
N LYS A 135 -7.17 13.23 10.19
CA LYS A 135 -7.63 13.54 11.56
C LYS A 135 -9.14 13.44 11.69
N ASN A 136 -9.87 14.01 10.73
CA ASN A 136 -11.33 13.94 10.69
C ASN A 136 -11.83 12.51 10.56
N LEU A 137 -11.16 11.67 9.76
CA LEU A 137 -11.48 10.25 9.66
C LEU A 137 -11.26 9.53 11.01
N MET A 138 -10.13 9.78 11.68
CA MET A 138 -9.86 9.14 12.96
C MET A 138 -10.87 9.56 14.04
N SER A 139 -11.31 10.82 14.01
CA SER A 139 -12.35 11.32 14.93
C SER A 139 -13.75 10.80 14.61
N ASP A 140 -14.05 10.45 13.35
CA ASP A 140 -15.35 9.89 12.95
C ASP A 140 -15.48 8.39 13.26
N VAL A 141 -14.35 7.69 13.37
CA VAL A 141 -14.29 6.27 13.69
C VAL A 141 -14.48 6.00 15.20
N ILE A 142 -14.18 6.97 16.06
CA ILE A 142 -14.20 6.84 17.53
C ILE A 142 -15.54 7.32 18.09
#